data_AF-A0AAD7WP59-F1
#
_entry.id   AF-A0AAD7WP59-F1
#
_cell.length_a   1.000
_cell.length_b   1.000
_cell.length_c   1.000
_cell.angle_alpha   90.00
_cell.angle_beta   90.00
_cell.angle_gamma   90.00
#
_symmetry.space_group_name_H-M   'P 1'
#
loop_
_entity.id
_entity.type
_entity.pdbx_description
1 polymer ?
#
loop_
_entity_poly.entity_id
_entity_poly.type
_entity_poly.pdbx_seq_one_letter_code
_entity_poly.pdbx_strand_id
1 'polypeptide(L)'
;MPEEGEFYGKHGEPRKYDASFKGPIHNRGCTDIVCCILFILAILGYFAVGILAWSQGDPRKVIYPTDSRGQFCGQAGTPLEKKPFLFYFNIIKCASPLVLLEFQCPTTQICVEKCPSKFLTLVQAHALQNEDFTTFKTYCKEDVDISKMSVPEILKQGLCPAMLTPSTPFTRRCFPSIGKLGGVLVVGNKTTFDNGEGGTGNADELLEGAKKANVVVEARQVAMKIFEDYTRSWYWILIGLVLAMVISLIFIILLRFLAGIMVWVMIVLVILVIGYGIFHCYMEYASLKGEPGADVTLQDLGIQTDFTVYLQIRQTWLAFMIILCIMEVVIILLLIFLRKRVLIAIALIKEASKAIGHVMSSLFYPLLTFALLALVIAYWGITAVFLSTSNVAVYKVFNETACEHSYNTCDPETFNVSQELKDCPGAQCMFAFYGGETYYHKYLIALQFYNVFLFFWCANFVTALGQMTLAGAFASYYWAFKKPDDMPAFPVFASLGIHSICGPPTT
;
A
#
# COMPACT_ATOMS: atom_id res chain seq x y z
N MET A 1 -32.42 -76.62 -6.37
CA MET A 1 -33.18 -75.35 -6.41
C MET A 1 -32.24 -74.32 -7.03
N PRO A 2 -32.58 -73.71 -8.16
CA PRO A 2 -31.80 -72.59 -8.69
C PRO A 2 -31.99 -71.39 -7.75
N GLU A 3 -30.88 -70.77 -7.34
CA GLU A 3 -30.89 -69.51 -6.61
C GLU A 3 -31.48 -68.41 -7.48
N GLU A 4 -32.42 -67.67 -6.91
CA GLU A 4 -33.14 -66.58 -7.54
C GLU A 4 -32.16 -65.50 -8.02
N GLY A 5 -32.18 -65.21 -9.32
CA GLY A 5 -31.39 -64.12 -9.90
C GLY A 5 -31.93 -62.78 -9.41
N GLU A 6 -31.10 -62.01 -8.69
CA GLU A 6 -31.41 -60.65 -8.27
C GLU A 6 -31.62 -59.76 -9.51
N PHE A 7 -32.87 -59.30 -9.72
CA PHE A 7 -33.20 -58.37 -10.79
C PHE A 7 -32.80 -56.95 -10.38
N TYR A 8 -31.64 -56.49 -10.84
CA TYR A 8 -31.20 -55.10 -10.66
C TYR A 8 -31.96 -54.17 -11.62
N GLY A 9 -32.69 -53.19 -11.09
CA GLY A 9 -33.52 -52.26 -11.85
C GLY A 9 -32.73 -51.28 -12.75
N LYS A 10 -33.34 -50.13 -13.06
CA LYS A 10 -32.89 -49.10 -14.04
C LYS A 10 -31.45 -48.56 -13.87
N HIS A 11 -30.76 -48.89 -12.78
CA HIS A 11 -29.42 -48.39 -12.43
C HIS A 11 -28.30 -49.44 -12.49
N GLY A 12 -28.58 -50.66 -12.97
CA GLY A 12 -27.56 -51.71 -13.18
C GLY A 12 -27.02 -52.33 -11.89
N GLU A 13 -26.11 -53.31 -12.01
CA GLU A 13 -25.44 -53.94 -10.87
C GLU A 13 -24.57 -52.92 -10.11
N PRO A 14 -24.63 -52.86 -8.77
CA PRO A 14 -23.72 -52.05 -7.99
C PRO A 14 -22.28 -52.49 -8.27
N ARG A 15 -21.36 -51.53 -8.48
CA ARG A 15 -19.94 -51.83 -8.73
C ARG A 15 -19.40 -52.72 -7.60
N LYS A 16 -19.01 -53.94 -7.94
CA LYS A 16 -18.36 -54.87 -7.02
C LYS A 16 -16.99 -54.30 -6.62
N TYR A 17 -16.63 -54.51 -5.36
CA TYR A 17 -15.37 -54.03 -4.79
C TYR A 17 -14.16 -54.63 -5.53
N ASP A 18 -13.25 -53.76 -5.99
CA ASP A 18 -11.99 -54.15 -6.61
C ASP A 18 -10.85 -53.83 -5.63
N ALA A 19 -10.23 -54.88 -5.07
CA ALA A 19 -9.11 -54.75 -4.13
C ALA A 19 -7.84 -54.15 -4.76
N SER A 20 -7.76 -54.08 -6.09
CA SER A 20 -6.64 -53.48 -6.83
C SER A 20 -6.86 -51.99 -7.15
N PHE A 21 -8.05 -51.44 -6.88
CA PHE A 21 -8.39 -50.06 -7.21
C PHE A 21 -7.71 -49.06 -6.26
N LYS A 22 -6.53 -48.59 -6.65
CA LYS A 22 -5.74 -47.56 -5.94
C LYS A 22 -6.21 -46.12 -6.23
N GLY A 23 -7.53 -45.91 -6.28
CA GLY A 23 -8.14 -44.60 -6.51
C GLY A 23 -8.04 -44.05 -7.94
N PRO A 24 -8.66 -42.89 -8.22
CA PRO A 24 -8.84 -42.35 -9.58
C PRO A 24 -7.63 -41.55 -10.12
N ILE A 25 -6.41 -41.86 -9.68
CA ILE A 25 -5.21 -41.04 -9.93
C ILE A 25 -4.42 -41.55 -11.15
N HIS A 26 -4.41 -42.86 -11.42
CA HIS A 26 -3.48 -43.49 -12.36
C HIS A 26 -3.72 -43.16 -13.86
N ASN A 27 -4.94 -42.80 -14.27
CA ASN A 27 -5.31 -42.54 -15.68
C ASN A 27 -5.80 -41.09 -15.90
N ARG A 28 -5.18 -40.09 -15.27
CA ARG A 28 -5.53 -38.68 -15.51
C ARG A 28 -4.71 -38.11 -16.66
N GLY A 29 -5.38 -37.57 -17.69
CA GLY A 29 -4.78 -36.72 -18.72
C GLY A 29 -5.00 -35.23 -18.42
N CYS A 30 -4.14 -34.35 -18.93
CA CYS A 30 -4.30 -32.90 -18.79
C CYS A 30 -5.55 -32.42 -19.55
N THR A 31 -6.58 -32.00 -18.83
CA THR A 31 -7.81 -31.46 -19.41
C THR A 31 -7.62 -30.04 -19.96
N ASP A 32 -6.63 -29.28 -19.43
CA ASP A 32 -6.47 -27.85 -19.65
C ASP A 32 -5.14 -27.45 -20.35
N ILE A 33 -4.75 -28.16 -21.42
CA ILE A 33 -3.48 -27.91 -22.13
C ILE A 33 -3.40 -26.48 -22.69
N VAL A 34 -4.48 -25.99 -23.31
CA VAL A 34 -4.53 -24.65 -23.92
C VAL A 34 -4.39 -23.56 -22.83
N CYS A 35 -5.10 -23.71 -21.71
CA CYS A 35 -5.02 -22.78 -20.59
C CYS A 35 -3.61 -22.77 -19.96
N CYS A 36 -2.96 -23.93 -19.84
CA CYS A 36 -1.56 -24.02 -19.39
C CYS A 36 -0.61 -23.28 -20.32
N ILE A 37 -0.74 -23.44 -21.65
CA ILE A 37 0.10 -22.73 -22.62
C ILE A 37 -0.12 -21.21 -22.50
N LEU A 38 -1.37 -20.77 -22.42
CA LEU A 38 -1.70 -19.34 -22.26
C LEU A 38 -1.11 -18.77 -20.96
N PHE A 39 -1.19 -19.52 -19.86
CA PHE A 39 -0.64 -19.09 -18.58
C PHE A 39 0.89 -19.00 -18.61
N ILE A 40 1.58 -19.96 -19.23
CA ILE A 40 3.03 -19.92 -19.42
C ILE A 40 3.44 -18.72 -20.27
N LEU A 41 2.74 -18.46 -21.38
CA LEU A 41 2.99 -17.29 -22.22
C LEU A 41 2.75 -15.98 -21.45
N ALA A 42 1.71 -15.91 -20.62
CA ALA A 42 1.44 -14.76 -19.77
C ALA A 42 2.56 -14.55 -18.73
N ILE A 43 3.07 -15.61 -18.10
CA ILE A 43 4.21 -15.54 -17.17
C ILE A 43 5.48 -15.06 -17.90
N LEU A 44 5.77 -15.58 -19.09
CA LEU A 44 6.93 -15.13 -19.87
C LEU A 44 6.82 -13.65 -20.24
N GLY A 45 5.63 -13.19 -20.66
CA GLY A 45 5.34 -11.78 -20.86
C GLY A 45 5.53 -10.95 -19.59
N TYR A 46 5.14 -11.49 -18.43
CA TYR A 46 5.33 -10.83 -17.15
C TYR A 46 6.80 -10.64 -16.77
N PHE A 47 7.61 -11.66 -17.01
CA PHE A 47 9.06 -11.58 -16.84
C PHE A 47 9.69 -10.56 -17.78
N ALA A 48 9.25 -10.51 -19.04
CA ALA A 48 9.71 -9.49 -19.99
C ALA A 48 9.37 -8.06 -19.51
N VAL A 49 8.14 -7.83 -19.03
CA VAL A 49 7.74 -6.54 -18.46
C VAL A 49 8.56 -6.19 -17.21
N GLY A 50 8.85 -7.17 -16.34
CA GLY A 50 9.73 -6.98 -15.19
C GLY A 50 11.13 -6.53 -15.59
N ILE A 51 11.76 -7.22 -16.55
CA ILE A 51 13.09 -6.87 -17.05
C ILE A 51 13.11 -5.46 -17.68
N LEU A 52 12.08 -5.11 -18.45
CA LEU A 52 11.95 -3.77 -19.02
C LEU A 52 11.75 -2.70 -17.94
N ALA A 53 10.94 -2.98 -16.92
CA ALA A 53 10.75 -2.08 -15.79
C ALA A 53 12.04 -1.90 -14.99
N TRP A 54 12.79 -2.96 -14.71
CA TRP A 54 14.02 -2.89 -13.91
C TRP A 54 15.20 -2.26 -14.63
N SER A 55 15.25 -2.38 -15.95
CA SER A 55 16.31 -1.75 -16.77
C SER A 55 16.12 -0.24 -16.93
N GLN A 56 14.87 0.25 -16.94
CA GLN A 56 14.56 1.67 -17.16
C GLN A 56 14.15 2.42 -15.87
N GLY A 57 13.63 1.69 -14.89
CA GLY A 57 13.16 2.24 -13.63
C GLY A 57 14.31 2.64 -12.72
N ASP A 58 14.13 3.76 -12.02
CA ASP A 58 15.05 4.21 -10.98
C ASP A 58 14.30 4.38 -9.65
N PRO A 59 14.44 3.43 -8.70
CA PRO A 59 13.71 3.47 -7.44
C PRO A 59 14.06 4.69 -6.58
N ARG A 60 15.18 5.36 -6.85
CA ARG A 60 15.59 6.58 -6.12
C ARG A 60 14.58 7.72 -6.29
N LYS A 61 13.87 7.77 -7.42
CA LYS A 61 12.83 8.79 -7.71
C LYS A 61 11.63 8.74 -6.76
N VAL A 62 11.44 7.62 -6.05
CA VAL A 62 10.40 7.49 -5.01
C VAL A 62 10.89 7.98 -3.65
N ILE A 63 12.17 7.69 -3.34
CA ILE A 63 12.76 7.91 -2.01
C ILE A 63 13.24 9.36 -1.86
N TYR A 64 13.90 9.90 -2.88
CA TYR A 64 14.56 11.20 -2.83
C TYR A 64 13.73 12.25 -3.59
N PRO A 65 13.50 13.43 -2.98
CA PRO A 65 12.96 14.55 -3.72
C PRO A 65 14.01 15.13 -4.66
N THR A 66 13.55 15.74 -5.74
CA THR A 66 14.38 16.27 -6.82
C THR A 66 14.29 17.80 -6.83
N ASP A 67 15.43 18.49 -6.94
CA ASP A 67 15.49 19.94 -7.08
C ASP A 67 15.08 20.41 -8.49
N SER A 68 14.99 21.73 -8.70
CA SER A 68 14.67 22.30 -10.01
C SER A 68 15.72 22.03 -11.09
N ARG A 69 16.92 21.56 -10.73
CA ARG A 69 18.00 21.16 -11.65
C ARG A 69 17.98 19.65 -11.95
N GLY A 70 17.04 18.89 -11.40
CA GLY A 70 16.97 17.44 -11.60
C GLY A 70 17.86 16.62 -10.66
N GLN A 71 18.46 17.23 -9.63
CA GLN A 71 19.37 16.58 -8.67
C GLN A 71 18.61 16.06 -7.45
N PHE A 72 19.01 14.88 -6.94
CA PHE A 72 18.38 14.27 -5.76
C PHE A 72 18.91 14.86 -4.44
N CYS A 73 18.02 15.30 -3.55
CA CYS A 73 18.40 15.84 -2.24
C CYS A 73 18.79 14.73 -1.26
N GLY A 74 20.00 14.79 -0.67
CA GLY A 74 20.44 13.87 0.39
C GLY A 74 20.85 12.48 -0.09
N GLN A 75 21.09 12.31 -1.39
CA GLN A 75 21.62 11.04 -1.92
C GLN A 75 23.13 10.96 -1.71
N ALA A 76 23.60 9.85 -1.12
CA ALA A 76 25.02 9.56 -0.93
C ALA A 76 25.78 9.54 -2.27
N GLY A 77 26.95 10.19 -2.31
CA GLY A 77 27.80 10.27 -3.50
C GLY A 77 27.37 11.34 -4.53
N THR A 78 26.43 12.21 -4.18
CA THR A 78 26.06 13.39 -4.99
C THR A 78 26.53 14.68 -4.33
N PRO A 79 26.66 15.80 -5.06
CA PRO A 79 27.01 17.10 -4.46
C PRO A 79 26.04 17.54 -3.33
N LEU A 80 24.81 17.03 -3.35
CA LEU A 80 23.73 17.37 -2.42
C LEU A 80 23.55 16.36 -1.29
N GLU A 81 24.54 15.50 -1.03
CA GLU A 81 24.51 14.48 0.03
C GLU A 81 24.21 15.08 1.41
N LYS A 82 24.80 16.24 1.74
CA LYS A 82 24.59 16.92 3.02
C LYS A 82 23.29 17.74 3.09
N LYS A 83 22.51 17.78 2.01
CA LYS A 83 21.31 18.61 1.88
C LYS A 83 20.07 17.74 1.63
N PRO A 84 19.51 17.09 2.67
CA PRO A 84 18.45 16.11 2.49
C PRO A 84 17.05 16.69 2.32
N PHE A 85 16.82 17.98 2.60
CA PHE A 85 15.48 18.57 2.53
C PHE A 85 15.28 19.40 1.28
N LEU A 86 14.14 19.27 0.61
CA LEU A 86 13.76 20.12 -0.52
C LEU A 86 12.96 21.34 -0.02
N PHE A 87 13.40 22.52 -0.39
CA PHE A 87 12.80 23.81 -0.04
C PHE A 87 12.19 24.49 -1.28
N TYR A 88 11.02 25.10 -1.12
CA TYR A 88 10.30 25.83 -2.17
C TYR A 88 10.51 27.33 -2.00
N PHE A 89 10.91 28.03 -3.07
CA PHE A 89 11.11 29.47 -3.01
C PHE A 89 9.83 30.24 -2.71
N ASN A 90 8.71 29.81 -3.29
CA ASN A 90 7.40 30.36 -3.03
C ASN A 90 6.35 29.25 -3.07
N ILE A 91 5.97 28.75 -1.89
CA ILE A 91 4.96 27.70 -1.75
C ILE A 91 3.54 28.20 -2.06
N ILE A 92 3.28 29.52 -2.04
CA ILE A 92 1.96 30.08 -2.38
C ILE A 92 1.66 29.87 -3.87
N LYS A 93 2.68 29.90 -4.75
CA LYS A 93 2.54 29.57 -6.17
C LYS A 93 2.06 28.11 -6.40
N CYS A 94 2.23 27.22 -5.41
CA CYS A 94 1.67 25.86 -5.44
C CYS A 94 0.14 25.81 -5.29
N ALA A 95 -0.52 26.90 -4.91
CA ALA A 95 -1.97 26.94 -4.76
C ALA A 95 -2.71 27.00 -6.12
N SER A 96 -1.99 27.25 -7.22
CA SER A 96 -2.57 27.36 -8.55
C SER A 96 -3.15 26.01 -9.06
N PRO A 97 -4.27 26.03 -9.80
CA PRO A 97 -4.86 24.80 -10.35
C PRO A 97 -3.94 24.08 -11.36
N LEU A 98 -2.93 24.78 -11.90
CA LEU A 98 -1.88 24.23 -12.76
C LEU A 98 -1.10 23.08 -12.10
N VAL A 99 -0.98 23.08 -10.76
CA VAL A 99 -0.27 22.03 -10.02
C VAL A 99 -0.94 20.66 -10.16
N LEU A 100 -2.27 20.63 -10.32
CA LEU A 100 -3.02 19.38 -10.54
C LEU A 100 -2.81 18.80 -11.95
N LEU A 101 -2.47 19.65 -12.93
CA LEU A 101 -2.22 19.24 -14.31
C LEU A 101 -0.77 18.77 -14.50
N GLU A 102 0.20 19.47 -13.89
CA GLU A 102 1.62 19.24 -14.15
C GLU A 102 2.35 18.45 -13.05
N PHE A 103 1.66 18.12 -11.95
CA PHE A 103 2.20 17.39 -10.78
C PHE A 103 3.41 18.07 -10.11
N GLN A 104 3.68 19.35 -10.42
CA GLN A 104 4.82 20.12 -9.93
C GLN A 104 4.42 21.58 -9.69
N CYS A 105 5.00 22.21 -8.67
CA CYS A 105 4.79 23.63 -8.42
C CYS A 105 5.62 24.51 -9.38
N PRO A 106 5.06 25.62 -9.91
CA PRO A 106 5.77 26.59 -10.75
C PRO A 106 6.64 27.51 -9.88
N THR A 107 7.55 26.94 -9.10
CA THR A 107 8.50 27.66 -8.24
C THR A 107 9.84 26.93 -8.22
N THR A 108 10.92 27.69 -8.08
CA THR A 108 12.25 27.12 -7.90
C THR A 108 12.31 26.34 -6.60
N GLN A 109 12.87 25.14 -6.68
CA GLN A 109 13.05 24.20 -5.58
C GLN A 109 14.53 23.88 -5.44
N ILE A 110 15.06 23.94 -4.22
CA ILE A 110 16.47 23.66 -3.93
C ILE A 110 16.61 22.68 -2.77
N CYS A 111 17.72 21.94 -2.71
CA CYS A 111 18.03 21.12 -1.56
C CYS A 111 18.73 21.96 -0.47
N VAL A 112 18.38 21.75 0.79
CA VAL A 112 18.90 22.44 1.97
C VAL A 112 19.21 21.45 3.10
N GLU A 113 20.14 21.83 3.98
CA GLU A 113 20.54 21.00 5.13
C GLU A 113 19.49 21.01 6.26
N LYS A 114 18.88 22.18 6.50
CA LYS A 114 17.83 22.37 7.51
C LYS A 114 16.73 23.25 6.95
N CYS A 115 15.49 22.99 7.38
CA CYS A 115 14.38 23.88 7.05
C CYS A 115 14.49 25.19 7.83
N PRO A 116 14.04 26.32 7.25
CA PRO A 116 14.09 27.62 7.90
C PRO A 116 13.21 27.63 9.16
N SER A 117 13.74 28.14 10.28
CA SER A 117 13.04 28.17 11.57
C SER A 117 12.46 29.53 11.93
N LYS A 118 12.87 30.58 11.23
CA LYS A 118 12.45 31.97 11.48
C LYS A 118 11.89 32.59 10.21
N PHE A 119 11.02 33.57 10.40
CA PHE A 119 10.53 34.40 9.31
C PHE A 119 11.57 35.48 9.00
N LEU A 120 12.00 35.59 7.74
CA LEU A 120 12.97 36.59 7.29
C LEU A 120 12.74 36.94 5.82
N THR A 121 12.73 38.22 5.47
CA THR A 121 12.57 38.66 4.07
C THR A 121 13.94 38.98 3.46
N LEU A 122 14.05 38.85 2.13
CA LEU A 122 15.27 39.20 1.41
C LEU A 122 15.67 40.67 1.62
N VAL A 123 14.69 41.57 1.65
CA VAL A 123 14.91 43.01 1.88
C VAL A 123 15.54 43.26 3.25
N GLN A 124 15.02 42.63 4.30
CA GLN A 124 15.57 42.76 5.66
C GLN A 124 16.97 42.15 5.76
N ALA A 125 17.15 40.94 5.21
CA ALA A 125 18.45 40.26 5.24
C ALA A 125 19.54 41.07 4.50
N HIS A 126 19.21 41.60 3.33
CA HIS A 126 20.14 42.39 2.52
C HIS A 126 20.44 43.77 3.12
N ALA A 127 19.48 44.38 3.83
CA ALA A 127 19.70 45.65 4.53
C ALA A 127 20.63 45.50 5.74
N LEU A 128 20.57 44.36 6.44
CA LEU A 128 21.31 44.13 7.68
C LEU A 128 22.75 43.66 7.46
N GLN A 129 23.06 42.96 6.35
CA GLN A 129 24.39 42.39 6.05
C GLN A 129 25.08 41.64 7.22
N ASN A 130 24.29 41.07 8.13
CA ASN A 130 24.75 40.38 9.35
C ASN A 130 24.70 38.85 9.19
N GLU A 131 24.79 38.10 10.30
CA GLU A 131 24.61 36.63 10.32
C GLU A 131 23.28 36.16 9.72
N ASP A 132 22.24 36.99 9.77
CA ASP A 132 20.96 36.70 9.12
C ASP A 132 21.09 36.65 7.58
N PHE A 133 21.97 37.47 7.00
CA PHE A 133 22.25 37.44 5.57
C PHE A 133 23.04 36.19 5.16
N THR A 134 24.02 35.78 5.97
CA THR A 134 24.78 34.53 5.70
C THR A 134 23.88 33.31 5.82
N THR A 135 22.97 33.31 6.80
CA THR A 135 21.94 32.27 6.95
C THR A 135 20.98 32.27 5.75
N PHE A 136 20.50 33.44 5.31
CA PHE A 136 19.61 33.56 4.16
C PHE A 136 20.25 33.05 2.87
N LYS A 137 21.55 33.36 2.66
CA LYS A 137 22.32 32.92 1.48
C LYS A 137 22.34 31.40 1.30
N THR A 138 22.21 30.62 2.39
CA THR A 138 22.13 29.15 2.31
C THR A 138 20.87 28.63 1.60
N TYR A 139 19.83 29.45 1.50
CA TYR A 139 18.57 29.16 0.81
C TYR A 139 18.51 29.75 -0.61
N CYS A 140 19.62 30.28 -1.13
CA CYS A 140 19.75 30.76 -2.49
C CYS A 140 20.51 29.76 -3.38
N LYS A 141 20.49 29.96 -4.70
CA LYS A 141 21.30 29.17 -5.65
C LYS A 141 22.80 29.36 -5.37
N GLU A 142 23.58 28.28 -5.41
CA GLU A 142 25.00 28.27 -5.01
C GLU A 142 25.93 29.05 -5.95
N ASP A 143 25.49 29.31 -7.18
CA ASP A 143 26.36 29.77 -8.27
C ASP A 143 26.47 31.30 -8.41
N VAL A 144 25.90 32.09 -7.49
CA VAL A 144 25.83 33.56 -7.65
C VAL A 144 26.22 34.34 -6.39
N ASP A 145 27.09 35.34 -6.59
CA ASP A 145 27.52 36.24 -5.51
C ASP A 145 26.55 37.41 -5.35
N ILE A 146 25.48 37.13 -4.60
CA ILE A 146 24.30 38.00 -4.40
C ILE A 146 24.65 39.33 -3.71
N SER A 147 25.78 39.39 -3.00
CA SER A 147 26.23 40.53 -2.19
C SER A 147 26.44 41.84 -2.97
N LYS A 148 26.59 41.75 -4.30
CA LYS A 148 26.87 42.90 -5.19
C LYS A 148 25.68 43.29 -6.07
N MET A 149 24.59 42.54 -6.03
CA MET A 149 23.42 42.74 -6.89
C MET A 149 22.31 43.50 -6.16
N SER A 150 21.43 44.16 -6.91
CA SER A 150 20.27 44.82 -6.33
C SER A 150 19.16 43.81 -5.98
N VAL A 151 18.43 44.03 -4.88
CA VAL A 151 17.32 43.14 -4.45
C VAL A 151 16.28 42.87 -5.55
N PRO A 152 15.82 43.87 -6.33
CA PRO A 152 14.89 43.62 -7.42
C PRO A 152 15.45 42.72 -8.52
N GLU A 153 16.76 42.80 -8.77
CA GLU A 153 17.44 41.99 -9.79
C GLU A 153 17.62 40.54 -9.32
N ILE A 154 17.88 40.34 -8.03
CA ILE A 154 17.94 39.01 -7.39
C ILE A 154 16.60 38.29 -7.48
N LEU A 155 15.49 39.01 -7.22
CA LEU A 155 14.13 38.48 -7.32
C LEU A 155 13.74 38.19 -8.76
N LYS A 156 14.00 39.13 -9.68
CA LYS A 156 13.71 38.99 -11.11
C LYS A 156 14.45 37.80 -11.74
N GLN A 157 15.68 37.53 -11.30
CA GLN A 157 16.47 36.39 -11.75
C GLN A 157 16.16 35.09 -10.98
N GLY A 158 15.25 35.10 -10.00
CA GLY A 158 14.88 33.92 -9.22
C GLY A 158 16.08 33.22 -8.57
N LEU A 159 17.04 34.00 -8.07
CA LEU A 159 18.27 33.48 -7.44
C LEU A 159 18.06 33.09 -5.98
N CYS A 160 17.16 33.82 -5.32
CA CYS A 160 16.80 33.66 -3.92
C CYS A 160 15.29 33.70 -3.74
N PRO A 161 14.75 33.09 -2.67
CA PRO A 161 13.36 33.30 -2.26
C PRO A 161 13.13 34.76 -1.84
N ALA A 162 11.90 35.26 -1.98
CA ALA A 162 11.53 36.59 -1.48
C ALA A 162 11.44 36.65 0.05
N MET A 163 11.01 35.53 0.65
CA MET A 163 10.89 35.36 2.10
C MET A 163 11.19 33.92 2.50
N LEU A 164 11.68 33.75 3.73
CA LEU A 164 11.76 32.48 4.42
C LEU A 164 10.60 32.41 5.41
N THR A 165 9.82 31.33 5.33
CA THR A 165 8.75 31.06 6.29
C THR A 165 9.20 29.97 7.27
N PRO A 166 8.92 30.10 8.58
CA PRO A 166 9.23 29.05 9.55
C PRO A 166 8.57 27.74 9.09
N SER A 167 9.36 26.68 8.94
CA SER A 167 8.99 25.46 8.26
C SER A 167 9.47 24.22 9.03
N THR A 168 8.64 23.19 9.08
CA THR A 168 8.99 21.89 9.63
C THR A 168 9.30 20.90 8.53
N PRO A 169 10.34 20.07 8.68
CA PRO A 169 10.64 19.03 7.72
C PRO A 169 9.55 17.95 7.73
N PHE A 170 9.05 17.60 6.56
CA PHE A 170 8.08 16.53 6.36
C PHE A 170 8.38 15.81 5.04
N THR A 171 8.64 14.49 5.09
CA THR A 171 9.06 13.67 3.92
C THR A 171 10.25 14.23 3.13
N ARG A 172 11.28 14.71 3.84
CA ARG A 172 12.45 15.37 3.21
C ARG A 172 12.08 16.62 2.39
N ARG A 173 10.97 17.29 2.72
CA ARG A 173 10.56 18.59 2.15
C ARG A 173 10.28 19.57 3.28
N CYS A 174 10.45 20.86 3.04
CA CYS A 174 10.15 21.90 4.02
C CYS A 174 8.74 22.47 3.78
N PHE A 175 7.85 22.29 4.76
CA PHE A 175 6.51 22.87 4.73
C PHE A 175 6.35 23.90 5.85
N PRO A 176 5.61 25.01 5.61
CA PRO A 176 5.35 26.03 6.61
C PRO A 176 4.78 25.43 7.90
N SER A 177 5.33 25.82 9.04
CA SER A 177 4.82 25.47 10.35
C SER A 177 3.63 26.37 10.67
N ILE A 178 2.43 25.81 10.49
CA ILE A 178 1.17 26.53 10.68
C ILE A 178 0.58 26.11 12.03
N GLY A 179 0.38 27.10 12.91
CA GLY A 179 -0.30 26.94 14.19
C GLY A 179 -1.74 27.46 14.13
N LYS A 180 -2.53 27.13 15.16
CA LYS A 180 -3.84 27.78 15.41
C LYS A 180 -3.76 28.56 16.70
N LEU A 181 -3.96 29.87 16.65
CA LEU A 181 -4.11 30.73 17.83
C LEU A 181 -5.54 31.26 17.87
N GLY A 182 -6.33 30.84 18.86
CA GLY A 182 -7.71 31.31 19.01
C GLY A 182 -8.64 30.98 17.82
N GLY A 183 -8.37 29.91 17.08
CA GLY A 183 -9.16 29.50 15.91
C GLY A 183 -8.70 30.09 14.57
N VAL A 184 -7.77 31.05 14.58
CA VAL A 184 -7.20 31.65 13.36
C VAL A 184 -5.85 30.99 13.04
N LEU A 185 -5.59 30.77 11.75
CA LEU A 185 -4.34 30.18 11.25
C LEU A 185 -3.20 31.20 11.38
N VAL A 186 -2.08 30.76 11.94
CA VAL A 186 -0.88 31.58 12.14
C VAL A 186 0.36 30.86 11.63
N VAL A 187 1.34 31.61 11.14
CA VAL A 187 2.65 31.10 10.76
C VAL A 187 3.67 31.68 11.73
N GLY A 188 4.21 30.83 12.60
CA GLY A 188 4.83 31.30 13.84
C GLY A 188 3.79 31.97 14.77
N ASN A 189 3.94 33.27 15.03
CA ASN A 189 3.08 34.04 15.94
C ASN A 189 2.25 35.14 15.24
N LYS A 190 2.17 35.15 13.91
CA LYS A 190 1.47 36.19 13.13
C LYS A 190 0.50 35.57 12.13
N THR A 191 -0.63 36.25 11.91
CA THR A 191 -1.66 35.90 10.91
C THR A 191 -1.33 36.45 9.52
N THR A 192 -0.67 37.61 9.48
CA THR A 192 -0.18 38.26 8.26
C THR A 192 1.33 38.38 8.26
N PHE A 193 1.93 38.29 7.08
CA PHE A 193 3.36 38.38 6.86
C PHE A 193 3.67 39.20 5.62
N ASP A 194 4.90 39.68 5.51
CA ASP A 194 5.38 40.44 4.35
C ASP A 194 5.78 39.46 3.24
N ASN A 195 5.16 39.57 2.07
CA ASN A 195 5.43 38.67 0.94
C ASN A 195 6.80 38.90 0.29
N GLY A 196 7.55 39.92 0.73
CA GLY A 196 8.88 40.25 0.19
C GLY A 196 8.84 41.02 -1.13
N GLU A 197 7.66 41.18 -1.73
CA GLU A 197 7.38 41.96 -2.95
C GLU A 197 6.66 43.30 -2.66
N GLY A 198 6.62 43.72 -1.38
CA GLY A 198 5.98 44.98 -0.96
C GLY A 198 4.48 44.87 -0.63
N GLY A 199 3.94 43.65 -0.50
CA GLY A 199 2.56 43.37 -0.08
C GLY A 199 2.48 42.44 1.14
N THR A 200 1.31 42.36 1.77
CA THR A 200 1.06 41.46 2.92
C THR A 200 0.30 40.21 2.49
N GLY A 201 0.79 39.02 2.84
CA GLY A 201 0.13 37.74 2.64
C GLY A 201 -0.50 37.18 3.91
N ASN A 202 -1.48 36.29 3.71
CA ASN A 202 -2.25 35.66 4.78
C ASN A 202 -1.82 34.20 5.01
N ALA A 203 -1.90 33.74 6.26
CA ALA A 203 -1.58 32.35 6.62
C ALA A 203 -2.45 31.31 5.89
N ASP A 204 -3.66 31.69 5.49
CA ASP A 204 -4.59 30.83 4.75
C ASP A 204 -4.07 30.47 3.35
N GLU A 205 -3.39 31.40 2.67
CA GLU A 205 -2.82 31.18 1.33
C GLU A 205 -1.64 30.19 1.38
N LEU A 206 -0.82 30.29 2.44
CA LEU A 206 0.24 29.32 2.72
C LEU A 206 -0.32 27.93 3.00
N LEU A 207 -1.44 27.85 3.73
CA LEU A 207 -2.12 26.58 3.98
C LEU A 207 -2.66 25.96 2.69
N GLU A 208 -3.26 26.75 1.81
CA GLU A 208 -3.77 26.25 0.54
C GLU A 208 -2.64 25.75 -0.37
N GLY A 209 -1.54 26.50 -0.48
CA GLY A 209 -0.35 26.08 -1.21
C GLY A 209 0.26 24.80 -0.65
N ALA A 210 0.37 24.69 0.68
CA ALA A 210 0.85 23.49 1.34
C ALA A 210 -0.08 22.28 1.13
N LYS A 211 -1.40 22.46 1.21
CA LYS A 211 -2.40 21.39 0.96
C LYS A 211 -2.32 20.87 -0.46
N LYS A 212 -2.30 21.75 -1.47
CA LYS A 212 -2.23 21.33 -2.88
C LYS A 212 -0.89 20.71 -3.25
N ALA A 213 0.21 21.19 -2.67
CA ALA A 213 1.51 20.53 -2.77
C ALA A 213 1.53 19.16 -2.07
N ASN A 214 0.67 18.92 -1.08
CA ASN A 214 0.59 17.67 -0.33
C ASN A 214 -0.24 16.56 -1.00
N VAL A 215 -1.25 16.86 -1.83
CA VAL A 215 -2.15 15.84 -2.41
C VAL A 215 -1.40 14.73 -3.16
N VAL A 216 -0.37 15.08 -3.93
CA VAL A 216 0.48 14.13 -4.67
C VAL A 216 1.45 13.37 -3.73
N VAL A 217 1.73 13.94 -2.56
CA VAL A 217 2.67 13.41 -1.56
C VAL A 217 1.98 12.41 -0.62
N GLU A 218 0.68 12.56 -0.34
CA GLU A 218 -0.09 11.70 0.59
C GLU A 218 -0.02 10.20 0.27
N ALA A 219 -0.12 9.80 -1.00
CA ALA A 219 0.01 8.39 -1.39
C ALA A 219 1.44 7.84 -1.18
N ARG A 220 2.48 8.67 -1.38
CA ARG A 220 3.88 8.31 -1.11
C ARG A 220 4.18 8.26 0.39
N GLN A 221 3.49 9.06 1.20
CA GLN A 221 3.63 9.11 2.67
C GLN A 221 3.28 7.79 3.34
N VAL A 222 2.15 7.18 2.96
CA VAL A 222 1.71 5.91 3.54
C VAL A 222 2.74 4.81 3.28
N ALA A 223 3.26 4.72 2.06
CA ALA A 223 4.23 3.71 1.67
C ALA A 223 5.59 3.85 2.41
N MET A 224 6.14 5.06 2.54
CA MET A 224 7.42 5.27 3.21
C MET A 224 7.35 5.06 4.73
N LYS A 225 6.25 5.49 5.38
CA LYS A 225 6.02 5.21 6.80
C LYS A 225 5.90 3.71 7.04
N ILE A 226 5.17 2.98 6.18
CA ILE A 226 5.08 1.52 6.27
C ILE A 226 6.47 0.87 6.15
N PHE A 227 7.34 1.35 5.26
CA PHE A 227 8.68 0.79 5.09
C PHE A 227 9.59 1.06 6.30
N GLU A 228 9.54 2.28 6.86
CA GLU A 228 10.26 2.62 8.08
C GLU A 228 9.76 1.79 9.27
N ASP A 229 8.44 1.64 9.41
CA ASP A 229 7.82 0.80 10.44
C ASP A 229 8.20 -0.68 10.27
N TYR A 230 8.26 -1.18 9.04
CA TYR A 230 8.68 -2.56 8.73
C TYR A 230 10.15 -2.80 9.06
N THR A 231 11.05 -1.91 8.63
CA THR A 231 12.50 -2.05 8.92
C THR A 231 12.79 -1.97 10.41
N ARG A 232 12.00 -1.21 11.17
CA ARG A 232 12.13 -1.14 12.63
C ARG A 232 11.49 -2.34 13.35
N SER A 233 10.44 -2.94 12.80
CA SER A 233 9.58 -3.92 13.51
C SER A 233 9.66 -5.36 12.95
N TRP A 234 10.51 -5.63 11.96
CA TRP A 234 10.57 -6.93 11.28
C TRP A 234 10.74 -8.13 12.22
N TYR A 235 11.51 -7.98 13.32
CA TYR A 235 11.71 -9.04 14.30
C TYR A 235 10.45 -9.31 15.14
N TRP A 236 9.68 -8.29 15.51
CA TRP A 236 8.38 -8.46 16.18
C TRP A 236 7.37 -9.14 15.27
N ILE A 237 7.37 -8.80 13.97
CA ILE A 237 6.52 -9.45 12.96
C ILE A 237 6.87 -10.94 12.86
N LEU A 238 8.17 -11.27 12.82
CA LEU A 238 8.63 -12.65 12.74
C LEU A 238 8.28 -13.44 14.01
N ILE A 239 8.46 -12.85 15.20
CA ILE A 239 8.04 -13.47 16.47
C ILE A 239 6.52 -13.71 16.48
N GLY A 240 5.73 -12.74 16.04
CA GLY A 240 4.27 -12.86 15.93
C GLY A 240 3.84 -13.97 14.98
N LEU A 241 4.49 -14.08 13.82
CA LEU A 241 4.24 -15.15 12.84
C LEU A 241 4.57 -16.53 13.41
N VAL A 242 5.70 -16.68 14.10
CA VAL A 242 6.09 -17.95 14.75
C VAL A 242 5.10 -18.30 15.87
N LEU A 243 4.73 -17.34 16.71
CA LEU A 243 3.75 -17.55 17.78
C LEU A 243 2.38 -17.97 17.22
N ALA A 244 1.90 -17.30 16.18
CA ALA A 244 0.65 -17.65 15.51
C ALA A 244 0.71 -19.05 14.87
N MET A 245 1.84 -19.43 14.28
CA MET A 245 2.06 -20.77 13.75
C MET A 245 1.99 -21.82 14.87
N VAL A 246 2.64 -21.59 16.00
CA VAL A 246 2.60 -22.50 17.15
C VAL A 246 1.18 -22.62 17.72
N ILE A 247 0.49 -21.50 17.92
CA ILE A 247 -0.89 -21.49 18.42
C ILE A 247 -1.84 -22.23 17.46
N SER A 248 -1.71 -22.00 16.15
CA SER A 248 -2.53 -22.70 15.15
C SER A 248 -2.23 -24.20 15.09
N LEU A 249 -0.96 -24.61 15.24
CA LEU A 249 -0.60 -26.03 15.33
C LEU A 249 -1.17 -26.68 16.59
N ILE A 250 -1.09 -26.00 17.74
CA ILE A 250 -1.73 -26.43 18.99
C ILE A 250 -3.25 -26.56 18.79
N PHE A 251 -3.89 -25.59 18.13
CA PHE A 251 -5.32 -25.62 17.83
C PHE A 251 -5.72 -26.83 16.97
N ILE A 252 -4.95 -27.14 15.92
CA ILE A 252 -5.19 -28.32 15.07
C ILE A 252 -5.01 -29.63 15.87
N ILE A 253 -4.01 -29.69 16.76
CA ILE A 253 -3.83 -30.85 17.64
C ILE A 253 -4.99 -30.97 18.63
N LEU A 254 -5.47 -29.88 19.22
CA LEU A 254 -6.60 -29.88 20.15
C LEU A 254 -7.91 -30.31 19.46
N LEU A 255 -8.12 -29.93 18.19
CA LEU A 255 -9.25 -30.39 17.39
C LEU A 255 -9.29 -31.92 17.29
N ARG A 256 -8.15 -32.60 17.30
CA ARG A 256 -8.11 -34.06 17.24
C ARG A 256 -8.75 -34.73 18.45
N PHE A 257 -8.50 -34.21 19.65
CA PHE A 257 -8.91 -34.85 20.89
C PHE A 257 -10.27 -34.37 21.39
N LEU A 258 -10.62 -33.11 21.11
CA LEU A 258 -11.73 -32.40 21.76
C LEU A 258 -12.62 -31.63 20.76
N ALA A 259 -12.67 -32.00 19.47
CA ALA A 259 -13.43 -31.30 18.42
C ALA A 259 -14.84 -30.85 18.85
N GLY A 260 -15.61 -31.73 19.49
CA GLY A 260 -16.96 -31.41 19.95
C GLY A 260 -16.98 -30.32 21.02
N ILE A 261 -16.14 -30.46 22.05
CA ILE A 261 -16.05 -29.48 23.15
C ILE A 261 -15.56 -28.13 22.61
N MET A 262 -14.57 -28.14 21.72
CA MET A 262 -14.04 -26.93 21.12
C MET A 262 -15.08 -26.13 20.33
N VAL A 263 -15.90 -26.80 19.51
CA VAL A 263 -16.97 -26.12 18.75
C VAL A 263 -17.99 -25.47 19.70
N TRP A 264 -18.38 -26.16 20.78
CA TRP A 264 -19.27 -25.58 21.79
C TRP A 264 -18.63 -24.40 22.54
N VAL A 265 -17.35 -24.49 22.90
CA VAL A 265 -16.61 -23.38 23.52
C VAL A 265 -16.58 -22.17 22.59
N MET A 266 -16.34 -22.36 21.29
CA MET A 266 -16.36 -21.27 20.30
C MET A 266 -17.74 -20.64 20.14
N ILE A 267 -18.81 -21.46 20.11
CA ILE A 267 -20.19 -20.96 20.06
C ILE A 267 -20.50 -20.10 21.28
N VAL A 268 -20.16 -20.59 22.48
CA VAL A 268 -20.36 -19.85 23.73
C VAL A 268 -19.52 -18.57 23.76
N LEU A 269 -18.25 -18.63 23.32
CA LEU A 269 -17.37 -17.48 23.28
C LEU A 269 -17.91 -16.37 22.39
N VAL A 270 -18.44 -16.70 21.20
CA VAL A 270 -19.01 -15.71 20.28
C VAL A 270 -20.22 -15.00 20.91
N ILE A 271 -21.13 -15.76 21.52
CA ILE A 271 -22.29 -15.23 22.27
C ILE A 271 -21.83 -14.30 23.41
N LEU A 272 -20.80 -14.71 24.15
CA LEU A 272 -20.27 -13.91 25.26
C LEU A 272 -19.59 -12.62 24.79
N VAL A 273 -18.83 -12.65 23.70
CA VAL A 273 -18.15 -11.46 23.16
C VAL A 273 -19.17 -10.44 22.64
N ILE A 274 -20.20 -10.89 21.91
CA ILE A 274 -21.27 -10.01 21.43
C ILE A 274 -22.10 -9.49 22.61
N GLY A 275 -22.43 -10.35 23.58
CA GLY A 275 -23.10 -9.97 24.83
C GLY A 275 -22.31 -8.92 25.64
N TYR A 276 -20.99 -9.10 25.75
CA TYR A 276 -20.10 -8.09 26.34
C TYR A 276 -20.09 -6.80 25.52
N GLY A 277 -20.10 -6.87 24.19
CA GLY A 277 -20.21 -5.72 23.31
C GLY A 277 -21.51 -4.92 23.54
N ILE A 278 -22.65 -5.61 23.69
CA ILE A 278 -23.94 -4.99 24.03
C ILE A 278 -23.84 -4.30 25.40
N PHE A 279 -23.29 -4.99 26.40
CA PHE A 279 -23.10 -4.45 27.74
C PHE A 279 -22.19 -3.21 27.75
N HIS A 280 -21.06 -3.25 27.03
CA HIS A 280 -20.14 -2.12 26.89
C HIS A 280 -20.81 -0.94 26.20
N CYS A 281 -21.55 -1.17 25.11
CA CYS A 281 -22.30 -0.10 24.43
C CYS A 281 -23.36 0.51 25.34
N TYR A 282 -24.02 -0.30 26.17
CA TYR A 282 -24.97 0.19 27.18
C TYR A 282 -24.29 1.03 28.26
N MET A 283 -23.14 0.59 28.78
CA MET A 283 -22.38 1.35 29.77
C MET A 283 -21.95 2.72 29.22
N GLU A 284 -21.45 2.76 27.99
CA GLU A 284 -21.01 4.00 27.35
C GLU A 284 -22.20 4.91 27.01
N TYR A 285 -23.32 4.34 26.56
CA TYR A 285 -24.57 5.08 26.39
C TYR A 285 -25.06 5.70 27.71
N ALA A 286 -24.90 4.98 28.82
CA ALA A 286 -25.30 5.44 30.15
C ALA A 286 -24.33 6.48 30.73
N SER A 287 -23.01 6.37 30.48
CA SER A 287 -22.01 7.36 30.92
C SER A 287 -22.19 8.70 30.21
N LEU A 288 -22.48 8.66 28.90
CA LEU A 288 -22.75 9.85 28.08
C LEU A 288 -24.12 10.50 28.39
N LYS A 289 -24.95 9.88 29.25
CA LYS A 289 -26.24 10.42 29.67
C LYS A 289 -26.06 11.50 30.74
N GLY A 290 -25.81 12.73 30.30
CA GLY A 290 -25.67 13.90 31.17
C GLY A 290 -24.49 14.80 30.84
N GLU A 291 -23.67 14.43 29.85
CA GLU A 291 -22.51 15.21 29.43
C GLU A 291 -22.90 16.25 28.36
N PRO A 292 -22.59 17.55 28.57
CA PRO A 292 -22.97 18.60 27.64
C PRO A 292 -22.22 18.44 26.30
N GLY A 293 -22.97 18.23 25.22
CA GLY A 293 -22.42 18.03 23.86
C GLY A 293 -22.59 16.61 23.30
N ALA A 294 -22.94 15.62 24.13
CA ALA A 294 -23.16 14.23 23.68
C ALA A 294 -24.54 13.98 23.02
N ASP A 295 -25.45 14.96 23.09
CA ASP A 295 -26.85 14.90 22.67
C ASP A 295 -27.11 15.48 21.26
N VAL A 296 -26.06 15.59 20.43
CA VAL A 296 -26.16 16.05 19.04
C VAL A 296 -26.66 14.95 18.11
N THR A 297 -27.52 15.30 17.14
CA THR A 297 -28.06 14.32 16.19
C THR A 297 -27.09 14.10 15.03
N LEU A 298 -27.03 12.86 14.50
CA LEU A 298 -26.18 12.49 13.36
C LEU A 298 -26.44 13.33 12.08
N GLN A 299 -27.61 13.95 11.95
CA GLN A 299 -27.95 14.82 10.81
C GLN A 299 -27.30 16.20 10.90
N ASP A 300 -27.00 16.70 12.11
CA ASP A 300 -26.41 18.02 12.32
C ASP A 300 -24.88 18.04 12.10
N LEU A 301 -24.22 16.88 12.09
CA LEU A 301 -22.76 16.77 12.09
C LEU A 301 -22.11 16.69 10.70
N GLY A 302 -22.88 16.43 9.64
CA GLY A 302 -22.33 16.17 8.31
C GLY A 302 -21.40 14.95 8.26
N ILE A 303 -20.92 14.56 7.08
CA ILE A 303 -19.96 13.46 6.95
C ILE A 303 -18.57 13.99 7.34
N GLN A 304 -18.18 13.81 8.59
CA GLN A 304 -16.81 14.03 9.05
C GLN A 304 -15.97 12.76 8.88
N THR A 305 -14.67 12.92 8.58
CA THR A 305 -13.70 11.82 8.38
C THR A 305 -13.04 11.33 9.67
N ASP A 306 -13.31 11.99 10.80
CA ASP A 306 -12.75 11.62 12.10
C ASP A 306 -13.71 10.70 12.87
N PHE A 307 -13.33 9.42 13.02
CA PHE A 307 -14.12 8.42 13.73
C PHE A 307 -14.26 8.70 15.23
N THR A 308 -13.36 9.49 15.82
CA THR A 308 -13.40 9.81 17.25
C THR A 308 -14.60 10.67 17.63
N VAL A 309 -15.04 11.54 16.72
CA VAL A 309 -16.23 12.39 16.90
C VAL A 309 -17.47 11.52 17.01
N TYR A 310 -17.58 10.46 16.19
CA TYR A 310 -18.73 9.55 16.26
C TYR A 310 -18.76 8.71 17.53
N LEU A 311 -17.60 8.42 18.15
CA LEU A 311 -17.54 7.67 19.42
C LEU A 311 -17.92 8.52 20.64
N GLN A 312 -17.98 9.85 20.53
CA GLN A 312 -18.39 10.74 21.62
C GLN A 312 -19.91 11.01 21.64
N ILE A 313 -20.63 10.54 20.63
CA ILE A 313 -22.07 10.81 20.46
C ILE A 313 -22.88 9.71 21.14
N ARG A 314 -23.89 10.09 21.92
CA ARG A 314 -24.78 9.11 22.58
C ARG A 314 -25.58 8.26 21.59
N GLN A 315 -26.03 8.86 20.49
CA GLN A 315 -26.87 8.20 19.48
C GLN A 315 -26.15 7.05 18.74
N THR A 316 -24.82 7.11 18.59
CA THR A 316 -24.03 6.07 17.91
C THR A 316 -23.91 4.82 18.76
N TRP A 317 -23.69 4.96 20.07
CA TRP A 317 -23.68 3.84 21.01
C TRP A 317 -25.04 3.15 21.10
N LEU A 318 -26.14 3.91 21.06
CA LEU A 318 -27.49 3.35 20.97
C LEU A 318 -27.70 2.58 19.66
N ALA A 319 -27.24 3.11 18.53
CA ALA A 319 -27.32 2.43 17.24
C ALA A 319 -26.49 1.13 17.22
N PHE A 320 -25.25 1.16 17.71
CA PHE A 320 -24.41 -0.04 17.82
C PHE A 320 -25.02 -1.08 18.74
N MET A 321 -25.57 -0.68 19.89
CA MET A 321 -26.30 -1.59 20.78
C MET A 321 -27.46 -2.28 20.07
N ILE A 322 -28.31 -1.54 19.34
CA ILE A 322 -29.45 -2.13 18.60
C ILE A 322 -28.95 -3.13 17.53
N ILE A 323 -27.93 -2.76 16.76
CA ILE A 323 -27.34 -3.63 15.72
C ILE A 323 -26.78 -4.91 16.35
N LEU A 324 -26.01 -4.80 17.43
CA LEU A 324 -25.45 -5.95 18.13
C LEU A 324 -26.55 -6.85 18.73
N CYS A 325 -27.61 -6.29 19.30
CA CYS A 325 -28.76 -7.04 19.79
C CYS A 325 -29.46 -7.83 18.68
N ILE A 326 -29.71 -7.20 17.52
CA ILE A 326 -30.33 -7.89 16.37
C ILE A 326 -29.42 -9.01 15.89
N MET A 327 -28.12 -8.74 15.75
CA MET A 327 -27.13 -9.73 15.34
C MET A 327 -27.07 -10.93 16.29
N GLU A 328 -27.07 -10.68 17.60
CA GLU A 328 -27.08 -11.73 18.63
C GLU A 328 -28.34 -12.60 18.54
N VAL A 329 -29.51 -11.98 18.42
CA VAL A 329 -30.78 -12.72 18.25
C VAL A 329 -30.75 -13.57 16.98
N VAL A 330 -30.27 -13.04 15.86
CA VAL A 330 -30.14 -13.78 14.60
C VAL A 330 -29.18 -14.96 14.77
N ILE A 331 -28.03 -14.78 15.43
CA ILE A 331 -27.07 -15.86 15.68
C ILE A 331 -27.69 -16.95 16.55
N ILE A 332 -28.36 -16.60 17.65
CA ILE A 332 -29.04 -17.56 18.52
C ILE A 332 -30.12 -18.33 17.75
N LEU A 333 -30.94 -17.65 16.95
CA LEU A 333 -31.94 -18.29 16.10
C LEU A 333 -31.29 -19.26 15.10
N LEU A 334 -30.23 -18.84 14.41
CA LEU A 334 -29.48 -19.71 13.50
C LEU A 334 -28.92 -20.95 14.22
N LEU A 335 -28.37 -20.80 15.42
CA LEU A 335 -27.87 -21.92 16.22
C LEU A 335 -28.99 -22.90 16.62
N ILE A 336 -30.17 -22.39 17.00
CA ILE A 336 -31.34 -23.22 17.35
C ILE A 336 -31.84 -23.99 16.13
N PHE A 337 -32.03 -23.31 14.99
CA PHE A 337 -32.54 -23.94 13.76
C PHE A 337 -31.53 -24.90 13.12
N LEU A 338 -30.24 -24.55 13.16
CA LEU A 338 -29.16 -25.35 12.56
C LEU A 338 -28.57 -26.38 13.51
N ARG A 339 -29.10 -26.58 14.72
CA ARG A 339 -28.58 -27.55 15.73
C ARG A 339 -28.27 -28.93 15.15
N LYS A 340 -29.14 -29.46 14.28
CA LYS A 340 -28.93 -30.75 13.61
C LYS A 340 -27.77 -30.71 12.62
N ARG A 341 -27.62 -29.61 11.88
CA ARG A 341 -26.49 -29.40 10.95
C ARG A 341 -25.18 -29.17 11.69
N VAL A 342 -25.20 -28.49 12.84
CA VAL A 342 -24.02 -28.30 13.70
C VAL A 342 -23.48 -29.65 14.20
N LEU A 343 -24.35 -30.57 14.62
CA LEU A 343 -23.93 -31.92 15.02
C LEU A 343 -23.28 -32.70 13.87
N ILE A 344 -23.83 -32.59 12.64
CA ILE A 344 -23.24 -33.19 11.44
C ILE A 344 -21.87 -32.56 11.16
N ALA A 345 -21.75 -31.23 11.26
CA ALA A 345 -20.49 -30.52 11.07
C ALA A 345 -19.42 -30.96 12.10
N ILE A 346 -19.79 -31.13 13.38
CA ILE A 346 -18.89 -31.67 14.41
C ILE A 346 -18.39 -33.06 14.04
N ALA A 347 -19.27 -33.94 13.53
CA ALA A 347 -18.87 -35.26 13.06
C ALA A 347 -17.90 -35.19 11.86
N LEU A 348 -18.16 -34.29 10.90
CA LEU A 348 -17.28 -34.06 9.76
C LEU A 348 -15.90 -33.54 10.19
N ILE A 349 -15.85 -32.57 11.10
CA ILE A 349 -14.59 -32.02 11.64
C ILE A 349 -13.80 -33.12 12.37
N LYS A 350 -14.49 -33.97 13.13
CA LYS A 350 -13.86 -35.11 13.83
C LYS A 350 -13.20 -36.08 12.84
N GLU A 351 -13.88 -36.44 11.76
CA GLU A 351 -13.30 -37.32 10.73
C GLU A 351 -12.19 -36.64 9.92
N ALA A 352 -12.34 -35.36 9.59
CA ALA A 352 -11.30 -34.56 8.92
C ALA A 352 -10.03 -34.46 9.78
N SER A 353 -10.17 -34.28 11.10
CA SER A 353 -9.03 -34.23 12.03
C SER A 353 -8.25 -35.55 12.08
N LYS A 354 -8.93 -36.70 11.96
CA LYS A 354 -8.29 -38.01 11.85
C LYS A 354 -7.52 -38.14 10.54
N ALA A 355 -8.11 -37.66 9.44
CA ALA A 355 -7.47 -37.68 8.13
C ALA A 355 -6.18 -36.86 8.10
N ILE A 356 -6.21 -35.64 8.65
CA ILE A 356 -5.01 -34.80 8.82
C ILE A 356 -3.95 -35.55 9.63
N GLY A 357 -4.36 -36.27 10.68
CA GLY A 357 -3.54 -37.18 11.51
C GLY A 357 -2.68 -38.17 10.72
N HIS A 358 -3.20 -38.71 9.62
CA HIS A 358 -2.51 -39.66 8.76
C HIS A 358 -1.71 -38.98 7.64
N VAL A 359 -2.03 -37.73 7.32
CA VAL A 359 -1.40 -36.92 6.25
C VAL A 359 -0.70 -35.70 6.87
N MET A 360 0.24 -35.95 7.80
CA MET A 360 0.95 -34.89 8.55
C MET A 360 1.70 -33.88 7.65
N SER A 361 2.13 -34.29 6.46
CA SER A 361 2.75 -33.39 5.47
C SER A 361 1.84 -32.25 5.01
N SER A 362 0.51 -32.39 5.13
CA SER A 362 -0.44 -31.31 4.84
C SER A 362 -0.31 -30.11 5.78
N LEU A 363 0.24 -30.28 6.99
CA LEU A 363 0.43 -29.20 7.96
C LEU A 363 1.54 -28.22 7.55
N PHE A 364 2.52 -28.68 6.75
CA PHE A 364 3.61 -27.83 6.25
C PHE A 364 3.27 -27.12 4.95
N TYR A 365 2.22 -27.58 4.26
CA TYR A 365 1.81 -27.05 2.97
C TYR A 365 1.42 -25.55 3.00
N PRO A 366 0.74 -25.03 4.05
CA PRO A 366 0.51 -23.60 4.21
C PRO A 366 1.78 -22.74 4.13
N LEU A 367 2.93 -23.25 4.59
CA LEU A 367 4.21 -22.53 4.50
C LEU A 367 4.69 -22.40 3.06
N LEU A 368 4.51 -23.45 2.24
CA LEU A 368 4.81 -23.41 0.81
C LEU A 368 3.90 -22.41 0.10
N THR A 369 2.59 -22.42 0.37
CA THR A 369 1.66 -21.46 -0.22
C THR A 369 2.00 -20.03 0.21
N PHE A 370 2.40 -19.81 1.47
CA PHE A 370 2.84 -18.51 1.96
C PHE A 370 4.11 -18.04 1.23
N ALA A 371 5.11 -18.90 1.07
CA ALA A 371 6.35 -18.56 0.36
C ALA A 371 6.09 -18.20 -1.11
N LEU A 372 5.24 -18.97 -1.80
CA LEU A 372 4.86 -18.69 -3.19
C LEU A 372 4.07 -17.38 -3.32
N LEU A 373 3.11 -17.12 -2.43
CA LEU A 373 2.37 -15.85 -2.41
C LEU A 373 3.28 -14.67 -2.10
N ALA A 374 4.20 -14.81 -1.14
CA ALA A 374 5.18 -13.78 -0.82
C ALA A 374 6.08 -13.45 -2.02
N LEU A 375 6.51 -14.47 -2.78
CA LEU A 375 7.26 -14.27 -4.02
C LEU A 375 6.44 -13.49 -5.07
N VAL A 376 5.16 -13.87 -5.27
CA VAL A 376 4.27 -13.17 -6.21
C VAL A 376 4.04 -11.72 -5.80
N ILE A 377 3.79 -11.46 -4.51
CA ILE A 377 3.61 -10.11 -3.95
C ILE A 377 4.90 -9.29 -4.12
N ALA A 378 6.06 -9.87 -3.80
CA ALA A 378 7.35 -9.19 -3.92
C ALA A 378 7.65 -8.82 -5.38
N TYR A 379 7.48 -9.77 -6.31
CA TYR A 379 7.70 -9.54 -7.74
C TYR A 379 6.77 -8.44 -8.27
N TRP A 380 5.48 -8.49 -7.92
CA TRP A 380 4.52 -7.46 -8.28
C TRP A 380 4.89 -6.08 -7.72
N GLY A 381 5.22 -6.01 -6.43
CA GLY A 381 5.57 -4.76 -5.75
C GLY A 381 6.82 -4.12 -6.33
N ILE A 382 7.89 -4.90 -6.54
CA ILE A 382 9.13 -4.40 -7.16
C ILE A 382 8.84 -3.92 -8.58
N THR A 383 8.15 -4.71 -9.40
CA THR A 383 7.81 -4.33 -10.78
C THR A 383 6.93 -3.07 -10.81
N ALA A 384 5.95 -2.94 -9.91
CA ALA A 384 5.09 -1.76 -9.81
C ALA A 384 5.88 -0.48 -9.50
N VAL A 385 6.80 -0.55 -8.51
CA VAL A 385 7.67 0.57 -8.14
C VAL A 385 8.55 0.96 -9.31
N PHE A 386 9.28 0.01 -9.90
CA PHE A 386 10.17 0.30 -11.02
C PHE A 386 9.42 0.89 -12.21
N LEU A 387 8.29 0.29 -12.59
CA LEU A 387 7.44 0.78 -13.68
C LEU A 387 6.89 2.20 -13.41
N SER A 388 6.59 2.54 -12.15
CA SER A 388 6.17 3.90 -11.79
C SER A 388 7.32 4.93 -11.89
N THR A 389 8.57 4.45 -11.84
CA THR A 389 9.78 5.28 -11.88
C THR A 389 10.50 5.28 -13.23
N SER A 390 10.02 4.53 -14.21
CA SER A 390 10.65 4.44 -15.54
C SER A 390 10.54 5.72 -16.37
N ASN A 391 9.82 6.74 -15.89
CA ASN A 391 9.71 8.03 -16.56
C ASN A 391 11.04 8.81 -16.57
N VAL A 392 11.32 9.53 -17.65
CA VAL A 392 12.49 10.41 -17.81
C VAL A 392 12.19 11.82 -17.28
N ALA A 393 13.24 12.56 -16.90
CA ALA A 393 13.07 13.93 -16.43
C ALA A 393 12.74 14.86 -17.61
N VAL A 394 11.61 15.56 -17.54
CA VAL A 394 11.20 16.55 -18.53
C VAL A 394 11.37 17.94 -17.93
N TYR A 395 12.10 18.81 -18.63
CA TYR A 395 12.31 20.20 -18.24
C TYR A 395 11.42 21.11 -19.09
N LYS A 396 10.84 22.14 -18.47
CA LYS A 396 10.00 23.13 -19.13
C LYS A 396 10.49 24.54 -18.87
N VAL A 397 10.20 25.42 -19.82
CA VAL A 397 10.46 26.86 -19.70
C VAL A 397 9.41 27.49 -18.79
N PHE A 398 9.85 28.07 -17.67
CA PHE A 398 9.01 28.82 -16.76
C PHE A 398 9.36 30.30 -16.81
N ASN A 399 8.35 31.14 -16.96
CA ASN A 399 8.47 32.59 -16.88
C ASN A 399 7.34 33.14 -15.99
N GLU A 400 7.59 34.25 -15.30
CA GLU A 400 6.57 34.93 -14.50
C GLU A 400 5.55 35.68 -15.39
N THR A 401 5.99 36.13 -16.56
CA THR A 401 5.11 36.72 -17.58
C THR A 401 4.74 35.68 -18.63
N ALA A 402 3.47 35.70 -19.07
CA ALA A 402 3.03 34.85 -20.17
C ALA A 402 3.79 35.24 -21.44
N CYS A 403 4.63 34.32 -21.93
CA CYS A 403 5.37 34.46 -23.18
C CYS A 403 5.05 33.30 -24.11
N GLU A 404 5.30 33.47 -25.41
CA GLU A 404 4.92 32.52 -26.45
C GLU A 404 5.57 31.13 -26.28
N HIS A 405 6.79 31.09 -25.73
CA HIS A 405 7.51 29.85 -25.45
C HIS A 405 7.35 29.34 -24.01
N SER A 406 6.47 29.95 -23.22
CA SER A 406 6.20 29.48 -21.85
C SER A 406 5.64 28.07 -21.88
N TYR A 407 6.12 27.20 -20.99
CA TYR A 407 5.75 25.78 -20.86
C TYR A 407 6.21 24.83 -21.96
N ASN A 408 6.97 25.31 -22.94
CA ASN A 408 7.62 24.42 -23.91
C ASN A 408 8.71 23.59 -23.24
N THR A 409 8.94 22.39 -23.76
CA THR A 409 10.03 21.51 -23.33
C THR A 409 11.37 22.15 -23.69
N CYS A 410 12.31 22.15 -22.74
CA CYS A 410 13.64 22.70 -22.92
C CYS A 410 14.70 21.69 -22.46
N ASP A 411 15.93 21.88 -22.92
CA ASP A 411 17.09 21.14 -22.43
C ASP A 411 17.97 22.11 -21.62
N PRO A 412 18.21 21.85 -20.32
CA PRO A 412 18.96 22.74 -19.45
C PRO A 412 20.40 23.02 -19.93
N GLU A 413 21.02 22.12 -20.70
CA GLU A 413 22.40 22.32 -21.18
C GLU A 413 22.47 23.33 -22.35
N THR A 414 21.44 23.36 -23.20
CA THR A 414 21.42 24.21 -24.41
C THR A 414 20.60 25.49 -24.25
N PHE A 415 19.79 25.58 -23.18
CA PHE A 415 18.87 26.68 -22.94
C PHE A 415 19.54 28.07 -22.90
N ASN A 416 20.77 28.18 -22.39
CA ASN A 416 21.48 29.46 -22.30
C ASN A 416 21.81 30.10 -23.67
N VAL A 417 21.81 29.31 -24.74
CA VAL A 417 22.12 29.77 -26.11
C VAL A 417 20.87 29.78 -27.01
N SER A 418 19.78 29.20 -26.50
CA SER A 418 18.53 28.95 -27.20
C SER A 418 17.81 30.25 -27.60
N GLN A 419 16.98 30.18 -28.65
CA GLN A 419 16.23 31.34 -29.13
C GLN A 419 15.07 31.67 -28.17
N GLU A 420 14.59 30.65 -27.46
CA GLU A 420 13.55 30.71 -26.44
C GLU A 420 13.93 31.67 -25.29
N LEU A 421 15.21 31.73 -24.90
CA LEU A 421 15.70 32.68 -23.90
C LEU A 421 15.78 34.12 -24.44
N LYS A 422 16.00 34.30 -25.75
CA LYS A 422 16.00 35.62 -26.40
C LYS A 422 14.59 36.17 -26.52
N ASP A 423 13.64 35.31 -26.83
CA ASP A 423 12.23 35.66 -27.00
C ASP A 423 11.51 35.84 -25.65
N CYS A 424 11.94 35.13 -24.60
CA CYS A 424 11.46 35.28 -23.22
C CYS A 424 12.60 35.71 -22.26
N PRO A 425 12.92 37.00 -22.16
CA PRO A 425 13.98 37.47 -21.27
C PRO A 425 13.63 37.22 -19.80
N GLY A 426 14.44 36.41 -19.11
CA GLY A 426 14.23 36.02 -17.71
C GLY A 426 13.57 34.65 -17.50
N ALA A 427 13.24 33.93 -18.57
CA ALA A 427 12.73 32.57 -18.45
C ALA A 427 13.81 31.60 -17.93
N GLN A 428 13.38 30.56 -17.20
CA GLN A 428 14.24 29.51 -16.67
C GLN A 428 13.78 28.15 -17.14
N CYS A 429 14.72 27.33 -17.63
CA CYS A 429 14.48 25.91 -17.87
C CYS A 429 14.58 25.16 -16.54
N MET A 430 13.45 24.70 -16.01
CA MET A 430 13.40 23.98 -14.74
C MET A 430 12.78 22.60 -14.90
N PHE A 431 13.20 21.67 -14.05
CA PHE A 431 12.58 20.36 -13.96
C PHE A 431 11.09 20.49 -13.67
N ALA A 432 10.26 19.99 -14.58
CA ALA A 432 8.81 20.01 -14.44
C ALA A 432 8.36 18.69 -13.80
N PHE A 433 8.41 17.58 -14.52
CA PHE A 433 7.96 16.30 -13.99
C PHE A 433 8.72 15.14 -14.64
N TYR A 434 8.56 13.95 -14.07
CA TYR A 434 9.01 12.72 -14.70
C TYR A 434 7.96 12.27 -15.71
N GLY A 435 8.25 12.43 -17.01
CA GLY A 435 7.40 12.05 -18.13
C GLY A 435 8.20 11.33 -19.22
N GLY A 436 7.68 11.27 -20.44
CA GLY A 436 8.44 10.80 -21.58
C GLY A 436 7.56 10.63 -22.81
N GLU A 437 8.16 10.83 -23.99
CA GLU A 437 7.42 10.84 -25.27
C GLU A 437 7.53 9.52 -26.04
N THR A 438 8.34 8.57 -25.57
CA THR A 438 8.47 7.26 -26.23
C THR A 438 7.19 6.45 -26.13
N TYR A 439 6.99 5.52 -27.08
CA TYR A 439 5.86 4.58 -27.04
C TYR A 439 5.74 3.85 -25.70
N TYR A 440 6.88 3.47 -25.10
CA TYR A 440 6.90 2.82 -23.79
C TYR A 440 6.29 3.70 -22.70
N HIS A 441 6.70 4.98 -22.60
CA HIS A 441 6.17 5.91 -21.59
C HIS A 441 4.67 6.15 -21.74
N LYS A 442 4.17 6.21 -22.99
CA LYS A 442 2.73 6.34 -23.26
C LYS A 442 1.91 5.14 -22.78
N TYR A 443 2.47 3.92 -22.84
CA TYR A 443 1.79 2.69 -22.41
C TYR A 443 2.08 2.29 -20.96
N LEU A 444 2.80 3.09 -20.16
CA LEU A 444 3.12 2.77 -18.76
C LEU A 444 1.88 2.48 -17.91
N ILE A 445 0.80 3.25 -18.09
CA ILE A 445 -0.45 3.04 -17.38
C ILE A 445 -1.05 1.66 -17.73
N ALA A 446 -1.02 1.28 -19.01
CA ALA A 446 -1.48 -0.04 -19.45
C ALA A 446 -0.61 -1.17 -18.88
N LEU A 447 0.71 -0.97 -18.84
CA LEU A 447 1.65 -1.92 -18.23
C LEU A 447 1.41 -2.07 -16.71
N GLN A 448 0.99 -1.00 -16.00
CA GLN A 448 0.61 -1.07 -14.59
C GLN A 448 -0.67 -1.90 -14.40
N PHE A 449 -1.69 -1.69 -15.24
CA PHE A 449 -2.89 -2.52 -15.21
C PHE A 449 -2.58 -3.99 -15.52
N TYR A 450 -1.71 -4.24 -16.50
CA TYR A 450 -1.23 -5.59 -16.81
C TYR A 450 -0.51 -6.23 -15.61
N ASN A 451 0.36 -5.49 -14.92
CA ASN A 451 1.05 -5.95 -13.72
C ASN A 451 0.07 -6.33 -12.60
N VAL A 452 -0.95 -5.51 -12.34
CA VAL A 452 -2.00 -5.80 -11.35
C VAL A 452 -2.84 -7.02 -11.75
N PHE A 453 -3.20 -7.12 -13.03
CA PHE A 453 -3.95 -8.26 -13.55
C PHE A 453 -3.19 -9.58 -13.36
N LEU A 454 -1.91 -9.62 -13.72
CA LEU A 454 -1.09 -10.82 -13.52
C LEU A 454 -0.77 -11.13 -12.06
N PHE A 455 -0.70 -10.11 -11.20
CA PHE A 455 -0.65 -10.34 -9.76
C PHE A 455 -1.87 -11.15 -9.28
N PHE A 456 -3.09 -10.71 -9.62
CA PHE A 456 -4.28 -11.45 -9.24
C PHE A 456 -4.32 -12.85 -9.87
N TRP A 457 -3.93 -12.99 -11.14
CA TRP A 457 -3.88 -14.30 -11.79
C TRP A 457 -2.92 -15.25 -11.08
N CYS A 458 -1.67 -14.83 -10.84
CA CYS A 458 -0.66 -15.63 -10.16
C CYS A 458 -1.05 -15.95 -8.71
N ALA A 459 -1.62 -15.00 -7.97
CA ALA A 459 -2.08 -15.24 -6.59
C ALA A 459 -3.22 -16.27 -6.52
N ASN A 460 -4.19 -16.17 -7.44
CA ASN A 460 -5.26 -17.17 -7.55
C ASN A 460 -4.72 -18.52 -8.02
N PHE A 461 -3.75 -18.55 -8.93
CA PHE A 461 -3.10 -19.78 -9.36
C PHE A 461 -2.40 -20.49 -8.20
N VAL A 462 -1.63 -19.77 -7.38
CA VAL A 462 -0.98 -20.34 -6.18
C VAL A 462 -2.03 -20.90 -5.21
N THR A 463 -3.14 -20.19 -5.01
CA THR A 463 -4.24 -20.64 -4.14
C THR A 463 -4.92 -21.90 -4.69
N ALA A 464 -5.19 -21.94 -6.00
CA ALA A 464 -5.81 -23.07 -6.67
C ALA A 464 -4.89 -24.30 -6.70
N LEU A 465 -3.60 -24.13 -6.99
CA LEU A 465 -2.57 -25.16 -6.82
C LEU A 465 -2.60 -25.69 -5.39
N GLY A 466 -2.80 -24.77 -4.45
CA GLY A 466 -3.02 -25.03 -3.03
C GLY A 466 -4.08 -26.09 -2.76
N GLN A 467 -5.30 -25.75 -3.18
CA GLN A 467 -6.50 -26.57 -3.02
C GLN A 467 -6.41 -27.90 -3.77
N MET A 468 -5.88 -27.87 -5.01
CA MET A 468 -5.71 -29.08 -5.84
C MET A 468 -4.77 -30.08 -5.18
N THR A 469 -3.63 -29.61 -4.66
CA THR A 469 -2.64 -30.48 -4.01
C THR A 469 -3.20 -31.14 -2.76
N LEU A 470 -3.86 -30.37 -1.90
CA LEU A 470 -4.50 -30.90 -0.69
C LEU A 470 -5.63 -31.87 -1.03
N ALA A 471 -6.46 -31.56 -2.04
CA ALA A 471 -7.50 -32.45 -2.51
C ALA A 471 -6.94 -33.78 -3.01
N GLY A 472 -5.83 -33.78 -3.74
CA GLY A 472 -5.12 -35.00 -4.13
C GLY A 472 -4.61 -35.81 -2.94
N ALA A 473 -4.03 -35.14 -1.95
CA ALA A 473 -3.49 -35.77 -0.75
C ALA A 473 -4.58 -36.40 0.14
N PHE A 474 -5.75 -35.75 0.25
CA PHE A 474 -6.88 -36.32 0.98
C PHE A 474 -7.61 -37.39 0.16
N ALA A 475 -7.60 -37.32 -1.17
CA ALA A 475 -8.14 -38.37 -2.01
C ALA A 475 -7.36 -39.68 -1.83
N SER A 476 -6.02 -39.65 -1.75
CA SER A 476 -5.23 -40.86 -1.49
C SER A 476 -5.52 -41.44 -0.09
N TYR A 477 -5.76 -40.60 0.92
CA TYR A 477 -6.23 -41.06 2.23
C TYR A 477 -7.63 -41.67 2.19
N TYR A 478 -8.56 -41.08 1.43
CA TYR A 478 -9.95 -41.54 1.34
C TYR A 478 -10.06 -42.91 0.68
N TRP A 479 -9.28 -43.15 -0.38
CA TRP A 479 -9.30 -44.40 -1.16
C TRP A 479 -8.35 -45.49 -0.62
N ALA A 480 -7.55 -45.21 0.42
CA ALA A 480 -6.70 -46.21 1.07
C ALA A 480 -7.51 -47.07 2.06
N PHE A 481 -7.48 -48.40 1.89
CA PHE A 481 -8.22 -49.33 2.74
C PHE A 481 -7.40 -49.74 3.98
N LYS A 482 -6.14 -50.13 3.80
CA LYS A 482 -5.18 -50.34 4.91
C LYS A 482 -4.38 -49.06 5.15
N LYS A 483 -4.66 -48.38 6.25
CA LYS A 483 -3.93 -47.19 6.70
C LYS A 483 -2.92 -47.63 7.77
N PRO A 484 -1.59 -47.37 7.61
CA PRO A 484 -0.96 -46.51 6.61
C PRO A 484 -0.40 -47.22 5.36
N ASP A 485 -0.41 -48.55 5.28
CA ASP A 485 0.33 -49.33 4.27
C ASP A 485 -0.01 -49.02 2.81
N ASP A 486 -1.28 -48.65 2.52
CA ASP A 486 -1.74 -48.33 1.16
C ASP A 486 -1.57 -46.85 0.78
N MET A 487 -0.94 -46.03 1.65
CA MET A 487 -0.72 -44.59 1.39
C MET A 487 0.71 -44.31 0.89
N PRO A 488 0.90 -43.37 -0.06
CA PRO A 488 2.24 -42.94 -0.45
C PRO A 488 2.95 -42.26 0.73
N ALA A 489 4.27 -42.47 0.87
CA ALA A 489 5.08 -41.92 1.96
C ALA A 489 4.97 -40.38 2.10
N PHE A 490 4.76 -39.69 0.97
CA PHE A 490 4.54 -38.25 0.92
C PHE A 490 3.33 -37.89 0.01
N PRO A 491 2.10 -37.94 0.52
CA PRO A 491 0.89 -37.76 -0.29
C PRO A 491 0.76 -36.35 -0.89
N VAL A 492 1.27 -35.33 -0.22
CA VAL A 492 1.28 -33.94 -0.71
C VAL A 492 2.23 -33.77 -1.90
N PHE A 493 3.46 -34.29 -1.80
CA PHE A 493 4.44 -34.21 -2.89
C PHE A 493 4.05 -35.06 -4.10
N ALA A 494 3.44 -36.23 -3.86
CA ALA A 494 2.87 -37.07 -4.91
C ALA A 494 1.74 -36.34 -5.65
N SER A 495 0.88 -35.63 -4.93
CA SER A 495 -0.25 -34.87 -5.51
C SER A 495 0.17 -33.60 -6.24
N LEU A 496 1.31 -33.01 -5.86
CA LEU A 496 1.90 -31.87 -6.57
C LEU A 496 2.62 -32.29 -7.87
N GLY A 497 2.76 -33.61 -8.13
CA GLY A 497 3.45 -34.14 -9.30
C GLY A 497 4.97 -34.24 -9.16
N ILE A 498 5.53 -34.05 -7.95
CA ILE A 498 6.99 -34.12 -7.69
C ILE A 498 7.50 -35.57 -7.59
N HIS A 499 6.65 -36.57 -7.84
CA HIS A 499 7.05 -37.98 -7.81
C HIS A 499 8.12 -38.33 -8.87
N SER A 500 8.37 -37.47 -9.86
CA SER A 500 9.45 -37.64 -10.83
C SER A 500 10.84 -37.23 -10.32
N ILE A 501 10.97 -36.62 -9.13
CA ILE A 501 12.24 -36.05 -8.65
C ILE A 501 12.82 -36.79 -7.42
N CYS A 502 12.02 -37.48 -6.60
CA CYS A 502 12.50 -38.07 -5.34
C CYS A 502 11.89 -39.46 -4.98
N GLY A 503 11.98 -40.45 -5.86
CA GLY A 503 11.73 -41.85 -5.48
C GLY A 503 11.84 -42.82 -6.66
N PRO A 504 12.42 -44.03 -6.47
CA PRO A 504 12.58 -44.98 -7.57
C PRO A 504 11.20 -45.51 -8.02
N PRO A 505 11.09 -45.95 -9.28
CA PRO A 505 9.86 -46.57 -9.78
C PRO A 505 9.62 -47.87 -8.99
N THR A 506 8.52 -47.93 -8.25
CA THR A 506 8.04 -49.20 -7.71
C THR A 506 7.43 -50.00 -8.85
N THR A 507 8.15 -51.06 -9.23
CA THR A 507 7.69 -52.21 -10.03
C THR A 507 6.39 -52.82 -9.53
#